data_AF-A0AA43MCL6-F1
#
_entry.id   AF-A0AA43MCL6-F1
#
_cell.length_a   1.000
_cell.length_b   1.000
_cell.length_c   1.000
_cell.angle_alpha   90.00
_cell.angle_beta   90.00
_cell.angle_gamma   90.00
#
_symmetry.space_group_name_H-M   'P 1'
#
loop_
_entity.id
_entity.type
_entity.pdbx_description
1 polymer ?
#
loop_
_entity_poly.entity_id
_entity_poly.type
_entity_poly.pdbx_seq_one_letter_code
_entity_poly.pdbx_strand_id
1 'polypeptide(L)'
;MQAVSGTLTVLLLLLLIVALFIAAFPLKNHLEIKGYNEKKKFWDEWLNELPNLTEYCAQHSLDPAQPACDYCHSLKPKPRHEAKIPSNVQYGWYENKILEFTEYSSYSCWRCSSQLFREQIKTRS
;
A
#
# COMPACT_ATOMS: atom_id res chain seq x y z
N MET A 1 55.74 -13.50 26.47
CA MET A 1 54.75 -12.51 26.02
C MET A 1 54.14 -12.97 24.69
N GLN A 2 53.22 -13.94 24.70
CA GLN A 2 52.56 -14.45 23.46
C GLN A 2 51.02 -14.55 23.61
N ALA A 3 50.48 -14.57 24.83
CA ALA A 3 49.04 -14.63 25.08
C ALA A 3 48.27 -13.34 24.73
N VAL A 4 48.97 -12.20 24.60
CA VAL A 4 48.35 -10.88 24.35
C VAL A 4 47.93 -10.73 22.88
N SER A 5 48.55 -11.44 21.94
CA SER A 5 48.19 -11.33 20.52
C SER A 5 46.91 -12.08 20.17
N GLY A 6 46.65 -13.22 20.83
CA GLY A 6 45.47 -14.06 20.59
C GLY A 6 44.18 -13.46 21.11
N THR A 7 44.19 -12.87 22.31
CA THR A 7 43.01 -12.18 22.86
C THR A 7 42.67 -10.92 22.07
N LEU A 8 43.66 -10.15 21.63
CA LEU A 8 43.46 -8.94 20.83
C LEU A 8 42.86 -9.25 19.45
N THR A 9 43.31 -10.33 18.81
CA THR A 9 42.77 -10.77 17.50
C THR A 9 41.34 -11.27 17.62
N VAL A 10 41.02 -12.06 18.66
CA VAL A 10 39.62 -12.48 18.92
C VAL A 10 38.72 -11.28 19.21
N LEU A 11 39.20 -10.29 19.98
CA LEU A 11 38.45 -9.08 20.28
C LEU A 11 38.15 -8.24 19.02
N LEU A 12 39.16 -8.07 18.16
CA LEU A 12 39.00 -7.39 16.86
C LEU A 12 38.00 -8.11 15.95
N LEU A 13 38.03 -9.43 15.93
CA LEU A 13 37.11 -10.24 15.12
C LEU A 13 35.66 -10.10 15.62
N LEU A 14 35.46 -10.12 16.95
CA LEU A 14 34.17 -9.85 17.58
C LEU A 14 33.64 -8.45 17.26
N LEU A 15 34.48 -7.43 17.38
CA LEU A 15 34.10 -6.05 17.03
C LEU A 15 33.74 -5.91 15.55
N LEU A 16 34.48 -6.57 14.66
CA LEU A 16 34.18 -6.58 13.23
C LEU A 16 32.82 -7.23 12.95
N ILE A 17 32.52 -8.36 13.60
CA ILE A 17 31.22 -9.04 13.48
C ILE A 17 30.10 -8.12 13.98
N VAL A 18 30.26 -7.50 15.15
CA VAL A 18 29.27 -6.57 15.70
C VAL A 18 29.07 -5.38 14.76
N ALA A 19 30.15 -4.80 14.21
CA ALA A 19 30.06 -3.70 13.25
C ALA A 19 29.34 -4.11 11.96
N LEU A 20 29.59 -5.32 11.44
CA LEU A 20 28.87 -5.87 10.28
C LEU A 20 27.38 -6.07 10.57
N PHE A 21 27.01 -6.57 11.75
CA PHE A 21 25.61 -6.71 12.15
C PHE A 21 24.90 -5.35 12.28
N ILE A 22 25.57 -4.36 12.86
CA ILE A 22 25.04 -2.99 12.98
C ILE A 22 24.87 -2.37 11.59
N ALA A 23 25.81 -2.58 10.67
CA ALA A 23 25.73 -2.07 9.29
C ALA A 23 24.74 -2.83 8.39
N ALA A 24 24.45 -4.11 8.66
CA ALA A 24 23.46 -4.88 7.92
C ALA A 24 22.01 -4.44 8.23
N PHE A 25 21.76 -3.97 9.45
CA PHE A 25 20.44 -3.49 9.91
C PHE A 25 19.85 -2.33 9.09
N PRO A 26 20.58 -1.23 8.81
CA PRO A 26 20.06 -0.13 8.00
C PRO A 26 19.79 -0.54 6.55
N LEU A 27 20.57 -1.48 6.00
CA LEU A 27 20.34 -1.98 4.64
C LEU A 27 19.02 -2.74 4.55
N LYS A 28 18.74 -3.63 5.50
CA LYS A 28 17.47 -4.36 5.57
C LYS A 28 16.29 -3.39 5.74
N ASN A 29 16.41 -2.42 6.65
CA ASN A 29 15.40 -1.38 6.84
C ASN A 29 15.16 -0.58 5.55
N HIS A 30 16.22 -0.21 4.82
CA HIS A 30 16.08 0.55 3.59
C HIS A 30 15.30 -0.23 2.51
N LEU A 31 15.60 -1.52 2.35
CA LEU A 31 14.90 -2.39 1.40
C LEU A 31 13.41 -2.57 1.77
N GLU A 32 13.11 -2.74 3.05
CA GLU A 32 11.73 -2.88 3.54
C GLU A 32 10.93 -1.58 3.37
N ILE A 33 11.52 -0.42 3.72
CA ILE A 33 10.91 0.90 3.51
C ILE A 33 10.65 1.13 2.01
N LYS A 34 11.62 0.78 1.17
CA LYS A 34 11.48 0.89 -0.29
C LYS A 34 10.32 0.03 -0.79
N GLY A 35 10.27 -1.25 -0.40
CA GLY A 35 9.19 -2.15 -0.79
C GLY A 35 7.82 -1.71 -0.26
N TYR A 36 7.77 -1.11 0.93
CA TYR A 36 6.55 -0.49 1.45
C TYR A 36 6.11 0.70 0.61
N ASN A 37 7.03 1.62 0.29
CA ASN A 37 6.72 2.80 -0.54
C ASN A 37 6.24 2.41 -1.94
N GLU A 38 6.83 1.37 -2.53
CA GLU A 38 6.38 0.82 -3.82
C GLU A 38 4.96 0.25 -3.73
N LYS A 39 4.64 -0.53 -2.69
CA LYS A 39 3.28 -1.03 -2.46
C LYS A 39 2.29 0.10 -2.20
N LYS A 40 2.67 1.09 -1.39
CA LYS A 40 1.83 2.26 -1.11
C LYS A 40 1.52 2.99 -2.41
N LYS A 41 2.54 3.26 -3.23
CA LYS A 41 2.40 3.90 -4.54
C LYS A 41 1.48 3.10 -5.45
N PHE A 42 1.66 1.78 -5.54
CA PHE A 42 0.76 0.91 -6.30
C PHE A 42 -0.70 1.03 -5.86
N TRP A 43 -0.95 0.99 -4.55
CA TRP A 43 -2.32 1.14 -4.04
C TRP A 43 -2.87 2.52 -4.32
N ASP A 44 -2.09 3.58 -4.12
CA ASP A 44 -2.53 4.95 -4.38
C ASP A 44 -2.82 5.15 -5.88
N GLU A 45 -2.02 4.58 -6.78
CA GLU A 45 -2.28 4.57 -8.22
C GLU A 45 -3.54 3.77 -8.57
N TRP A 46 -3.64 2.52 -8.08
CA TRP A 46 -4.79 1.66 -8.31
C TRP A 46 -6.08 2.29 -7.82
N LEU A 47 -6.04 3.00 -6.68
CA LEU A 47 -7.18 3.69 -6.09
C LEU A 47 -7.68 4.84 -6.96
N ASN A 48 -6.77 5.56 -7.62
CA ASN A 48 -7.05 6.68 -8.52
C ASN A 48 -7.27 6.25 -9.99
N GLU A 49 -7.15 4.95 -10.31
CA GLU A 49 -7.29 4.45 -11.68
C GLU A 49 -8.72 4.62 -12.22
N LEU A 50 -9.73 4.49 -11.35
CA LEU A 50 -11.13 4.69 -11.71
C LEU A 50 -11.59 6.10 -11.33
N PRO A 51 -12.35 6.77 -12.21
CA PRO A 51 -12.95 8.06 -11.90
C PRO A 51 -13.96 7.94 -10.75
N ASN A 52 -14.25 9.05 -10.08
CA ASN A 52 -15.40 9.12 -9.19
C ASN A 52 -16.71 9.19 -9.98
N LEU A 53 -17.87 9.06 -9.31
CA LEU A 53 -19.20 9.06 -9.96
C LEU A 53 -19.39 10.26 -10.88
N THR A 54 -19.07 11.46 -10.38
CA THR A 54 -19.26 12.72 -11.11
C THR A 54 -18.38 12.78 -12.36
N GLU A 55 -17.11 12.40 -12.22
CA GLU A 55 -16.15 12.36 -13.33
C GLU A 55 -16.56 11.33 -14.37
N TYR A 56 -16.94 10.12 -13.96
CA TYR A 56 -17.42 9.07 -14.86
C TYR A 56 -18.64 9.55 -15.65
N CYS A 57 -19.64 10.12 -14.97
CA CYS A 57 -20.83 10.63 -15.63
C CYS A 57 -20.51 11.78 -16.59
N ALA A 58 -19.59 12.68 -16.23
CA ALA A 58 -19.13 13.75 -17.11
C ALA A 58 -18.39 13.21 -18.36
N GLN A 59 -17.51 12.22 -18.19
CA GLN A 59 -16.75 11.60 -19.29
C GLN A 59 -17.66 10.90 -20.31
N HIS A 60 -18.75 10.29 -19.84
CA HIS A 60 -19.66 9.51 -20.67
C HIS A 60 -21.00 10.22 -20.98
N SER A 61 -21.13 11.50 -20.62
CA SER A 61 -22.37 12.30 -20.81
C SER A 61 -23.62 11.64 -20.20
N LEU A 62 -23.48 11.13 -18.97
CA LEU A 62 -24.53 10.45 -18.21
C LEU A 62 -25.05 11.33 -17.06
N ASP A 63 -26.23 11.00 -16.53
CA ASP A 63 -26.81 11.65 -15.36
C ASP A 63 -26.25 11.03 -14.06
N PRO A 64 -25.59 11.81 -13.18
CA PRO A 64 -25.13 11.32 -11.87
C PRO A 64 -26.25 10.79 -10.96
N ALA A 65 -27.50 11.24 -11.15
CA ALA A 65 -28.64 10.72 -10.39
C ALA A 65 -29.06 9.31 -10.86
N GLN A 66 -28.71 8.92 -12.09
CA GLN A 66 -29.01 7.62 -12.69
C GLN A 66 -27.80 7.10 -13.49
N PRO A 67 -26.69 6.73 -12.80
CA PRO A 67 -25.48 6.30 -13.47
C PRO A 67 -25.74 5.04 -14.30
N ALA A 68 -25.53 5.15 -15.61
CA ALA A 68 -25.63 4.05 -16.54
C ALA A 68 -24.24 3.44 -16.83
N CYS A 69 -24.22 2.17 -17.22
CA CYS A 69 -23.04 1.60 -17.85
C CYS A 69 -22.88 2.19 -19.26
N ASP A 70 -21.72 2.74 -19.57
CA ASP A 70 -21.34 3.25 -20.89
C ASP A 70 -21.40 2.17 -21.98
N TYR A 71 -21.07 0.92 -21.64
CA TYR A 71 -20.99 -0.20 -22.58
C TYR A 71 -22.35 -0.84 -22.91
N CYS A 72 -23.17 -1.15 -21.88
CA CYS A 72 -24.43 -1.88 -22.06
C CYS A 72 -25.68 -1.12 -21.63
N HIS A 73 -25.53 0.16 -21.26
CA HIS A 73 -26.60 1.08 -20.85
C HIS A 73 -27.48 0.59 -19.70
N SER A 74 -26.99 -0.38 -18.91
CA SER A 74 -27.69 -0.81 -17.70
C SER A 74 -27.61 0.27 -16.61
N LEU A 75 -28.76 0.64 -16.05
CA LEU A 75 -28.89 1.61 -14.95
C LEU A 75 -28.68 0.99 -13.56
N LYS A 76 -28.13 -0.22 -13.49
CA LYS A 76 -27.95 -0.97 -12.23
C LYS A 76 -26.46 -1.17 -11.95
N PRO A 77 -25.79 -0.19 -11.33
CA PRO A 77 -24.47 -0.40 -10.77
C PRO A 77 -24.56 -1.31 -9.53
N LYS A 78 -23.63 -2.25 -9.43
CA LYS A 78 -23.45 -3.16 -8.30
C LYS A 78 -22.31 -2.62 -7.42
N PRO A 79 -22.59 -2.20 -6.17
CA PRO A 79 -21.55 -1.76 -5.26
C PRO A 79 -20.74 -2.95 -4.73
N ARG A 80 -19.45 -2.73 -4.55
CA ARG A 80 -18.52 -3.62 -3.86
C ARG A 80 -17.70 -2.80 -2.87
N HIS A 81 -17.73 -3.21 -1.61
CA HIS A 81 -16.88 -2.60 -0.59
C HIS A 81 -15.46 -3.15 -0.68
N GLU A 82 -14.50 -2.24 -0.73
CA GLU A 82 -13.07 -2.52 -0.80
C GLU A 82 -12.38 -1.70 0.29
N ALA A 83 -11.38 -2.27 0.95
CA ALA A 83 -10.68 -1.58 2.04
C ALA A 83 -9.17 -1.76 1.90
N LYS A 84 -8.43 -0.68 2.10
CA LYS A 84 -6.98 -0.69 2.25
C LYS A 84 -6.68 -1.17 3.66
N ILE A 85 -6.28 -2.44 3.79
CA ILE A 85 -5.96 -3.05 5.09
C ILE A 85 -4.68 -2.39 5.63
N PRO A 86 -4.67 -1.89 6.88
CA PRO A 86 -3.46 -1.33 7.49
C PRO A 86 -2.38 -2.41 7.54
N SER A 87 -1.18 -2.05 7.09
CA SER A 87 -0.02 -2.92 7.22
C SER A 87 0.80 -2.49 8.43
N ASN A 88 0.93 -3.35 9.43
CA ASN A 88 1.92 -3.18 10.48
C ASN A 88 3.28 -3.62 9.94
N VAL A 89 4.25 -2.70 9.88
CA VAL A 89 5.63 -3.06 9.54
C VAL A 89 6.46 -3.00 10.82
N GLN A 90 6.87 -4.16 11.30
CA GLN A 90 7.67 -4.29 12.52
C GLN A 90 9.16 -4.29 12.14
N TYR A 91 9.89 -3.29 12.62
CA TYR A 91 11.31 -3.08 12.33
C TYR A 91 12.17 -3.35 13.58
N GLY A 92 12.54 -4.61 13.80
CA GLY A 92 13.28 -4.99 15.01
C GLY A 92 12.46 -4.66 16.27
N TRP A 93 12.94 -3.70 17.08
CA TRP A 93 12.26 -3.21 18.28
C TRP A 93 11.33 -2.01 18.03
N TYR A 94 11.38 -1.41 16.84
CA TYR A 94 10.55 -0.28 16.45
C TYR A 94 9.31 -0.75 15.68
N GLU A 95 8.13 -0.46 16.21
CA GLU A 95 6.86 -0.77 15.56
C GLU A 95 6.38 0.47 14.80
N ASN A 96 6.51 0.49 13.47
CA ASN A 96 5.91 1.55 12.64
C ASN A 96 4.51 1.10 12.26
N LYS A 97 3.51 1.63 12.97
CA LYS A 97 2.10 1.40 12.68
C LYS A 97 1.67 2.35 11.58
N ILE A 98 1.34 1.81 10.40
CA ILE A 98 0.55 2.55 9.42
C ILE A 98 -0.91 2.35 9.83
N LEU A 99 -1.44 3.35 10.55
CA LEU A 99 -2.80 3.33 11.11
C LEU A 99 -3.86 3.76 10.08
N GLU A 100 -3.45 4.21 8.90
CA GLU A 100 -4.36 4.69 7.86
C GLU A 100 -5.17 3.53 7.28
N PHE A 101 -6.43 3.48 7.68
CA PHE A 101 -7.43 2.60 7.10
C PHE A 101 -8.34 3.41 6.19
N THR A 102 -8.41 3.02 4.92
CA THR A 102 -9.21 3.71 3.91
C THR A 102 -10.21 2.75 3.27
N GLU A 103 -11.48 3.14 3.30
CA GLU A 103 -12.59 2.37 2.73
C GLU A 103 -13.06 2.99 1.42
N TYR A 104 -13.36 2.13 0.44
CA TYR A 104 -13.83 2.49 -0.90
C TYR A 104 -15.09 1.69 -1.26
N SER A 105 -15.97 2.33 -2.01
CA SER A 105 -17.07 1.69 -2.72
C SER A 105 -16.72 1.68 -4.21
N SER A 106 -16.46 0.50 -4.76
CA SER A 106 -16.27 0.31 -6.20
C SER A 106 -17.58 -0.12 -6.85
N TYR A 107 -17.91 0.48 -8.00
CA TYR A 107 -19.16 0.20 -8.71
C TYR A 107 -18.87 -0.48 -10.04
N SER A 108 -19.57 -1.59 -10.28
CA SER A 108 -19.47 -2.35 -11.52
C SER A 108 -20.84 -2.53 -12.16
N CYS A 109 -20.91 -2.69 -13.47
CA CYS A 109 -22.18 -2.95 -14.13
C CYS A 109 -22.72 -4.33 -13.73
N TRP A 110 -23.98 -4.41 -13.27
CA TRP A 110 -24.62 -5.70 -12.98
C TRP A 110 -24.69 -6.65 -14.18
N ARG A 111 -24.81 -6.11 -15.40
CA ARG A 111 -25.04 -6.90 -16.63
C ARG A 111 -23.75 -7.37 -17.29
N CYS A 112 -22.79 -6.48 -17.54
CA CYS A 112 -21.54 -6.81 -18.23
C CYS A 112 -20.31 -6.85 -17.32
N SER A 113 -20.47 -6.55 -16.03
CA SER A 113 -19.36 -6.52 -15.05
C SER A 113 -18.24 -5.53 -15.34
N SER A 114 -18.43 -4.57 -16.26
CA SER A 114 -17.46 -3.48 -16.45
C SER A 114 -17.33 -2.67 -15.17
N GLN A 115 -16.10 -2.26 -14.83
CA GLN A 115 -15.86 -1.35 -13.71
C GLN A 115 -16.22 0.06 -14.17
N LEU A 116 -17.01 0.78 -13.36
CA LEU A 116 -17.58 2.07 -13.74
C LEU A 116 -16.84 3.21 -13.05
N PHE A 117 -16.94 3.27 -11.72
CA PHE A 117 -16.37 4.33 -10.90
C PHE A 117 -16.09 3.82 -9.49
N ARG A 118 -15.30 4.59 -8.74
CA ARG A 118 -14.97 4.30 -7.34
C ARG A 118 -15.13 5.55 -6.47
N GLU A 119 -15.70 5.37 -5.28
CA GLU A 119 -15.88 6.45 -4.31
C GLU A 119 -15.17 6.11 -3.00
N GLN A 120 -14.49 7.10 -2.43
CA GLN A 120 -13.88 6.99 -1.12
C GLN A 120 -14.93 7.26 -0.04
N ILE A 121 -15.11 6.31 0.88
CA ILE A 121 -16.15 6.39 1.92
C ILE A 121 -15.59 7.05 3.18
N LYS A 122 -14.40 6.61 3.61
CA LYS A 122 -13.82 7.05 4.88
C LYS A 122 -12.31 6.84 4.94
N THR A 123 -11.62 7.82 5.51
CA THR A 123 -10.23 7.70 5.97
C THR A 123 -10.23 7.79 7.48
N ARG A 124 -9.72 6.77 8.17
CA ARG A 124 -9.43 6.85 9.61
C ARG A 124 -7.91 6.90 9.77
N SER A 125 -7.43 8.01 10.31
CA SER A 125 -6.04 8.25 10.70
C SER A 125 -5.83 7.97 12.18
#